data_AF-A0A3D0MZD4-F1
#
_entry.id   AF-A0A3D0MZD4-F1
#
_cell.length_a   1.000
_cell.length_b   1.000
_cell.length_c   1.000
_cell.angle_alpha   90.00
_cell.angle_beta   90.00
_cell.angle_gamma   90.00
#
_symmetry.space_group_name_H-M   'P 1'
#
loop_
_entity.id
_entity.type
_entity.pdbx_description
1 polymer ?
#
loop_
_entity_poly.entity_id
_entity_poly.type
_entity_poly.pdbx_seq_one_letter_code
_entity_poly.pdbx_strand_id
1 'polypeptide(L)'
;MKNLFKILFLFVLFVSLQSCSKENQQSNNSSGDGKNESTSSNENKESKGSSSGDLENLSAKGFEITYKISGMMDGTSTTTVKNKRFKSAMKYGVAGQNIDVKTFSDGDWIYTIMDMGMMKKNTKMKISEEMKAKDPTNIDYGSLKEQLAKYKKIGTETIIGKECDIYEMSPGATMSVYNNMIPLKIKTEGMTLEATSLNLDANISESDLNPPGDVTYEEIKLGN
;
A
#
# COMPACT_ATOMS: atom_id res chain seq x y z
N MET A 1 -13.40 22.29 -6.72
CA MET A 1 -13.88 20.90 -6.73
C MET A 1 -13.18 19.98 -7.73
N LYS A 2 -12.87 20.39 -8.98
CA LYS A 2 -12.15 19.53 -9.96
C LYS A 2 -10.74 19.09 -9.57
N ASN A 3 -10.06 19.83 -8.67
CA ASN A 3 -8.69 19.52 -8.24
C ASN A 3 -8.61 18.58 -7.03
N LEU A 4 -9.66 18.49 -6.19
CA LEU A 4 -9.70 17.54 -5.06
C LEU A 4 -9.85 16.09 -5.54
N PHE A 5 -10.60 15.89 -6.63
CA PHE A 5 -10.84 14.58 -7.23
C PHE A 5 -9.56 13.96 -7.82
N LYS A 6 -8.66 14.80 -8.34
CA LYS A 6 -7.33 14.37 -8.79
C LYS A 6 -6.44 14.00 -7.62
N ILE A 7 -6.49 14.73 -6.51
CA ILE A 7 -5.67 14.45 -5.31
C ILE A 7 -6.08 13.15 -4.63
N LEU A 8 -7.38 12.81 -4.62
CA LEU A 8 -7.89 11.57 -4.03
C LEU A 8 -7.62 10.33 -4.90
N PHE A 9 -7.74 10.45 -6.23
CA PHE A 9 -7.38 9.39 -7.17
C PHE A 9 -5.86 9.25 -7.30
N LEU A 10 -5.12 10.36 -7.19
CA LEU A 10 -3.68 10.36 -6.99
C LEU A 10 -3.33 9.72 -5.65
N PHE A 11 -4.03 9.90 -4.53
CA PHE A 11 -3.52 9.44 -3.22
C PHE A 11 -3.43 7.92 -3.09
N VAL A 12 -4.30 7.20 -3.79
CA VAL A 12 -4.14 5.77 -4.01
C VAL A 12 -2.85 5.55 -4.82
N LEU A 13 -2.65 6.27 -5.93
CA LEU A 13 -1.50 6.21 -6.86
C LEU A 13 -0.17 6.92 -6.44
N PHE A 14 -0.12 7.80 -5.44
CA PHE A 14 0.95 8.80 -5.26
C PHE A 14 2.03 8.38 -4.27
N VAL A 15 1.81 7.31 -3.50
CA VAL A 15 2.81 6.81 -2.55
C VAL A 15 4.04 6.23 -3.28
N SER A 16 4.01 6.09 -4.61
CA SER A 16 5.13 5.55 -5.41
C SER A 16 5.54 6.37 -6.64
N LEU A 17 4.92 7.51 -6.95
CA LEU A 17 5.26 8.31 -8.16
C LEU A 17 6.46 9.26 -8.01
N GLN A 18 7.22 9.22 -6.91
CA GLN A 18 8.44 10.02 -6.74
C GLN A 18 9.75 9.26 -7.05
N SER A 19 9.71 7.97 -7.42
CA SER A 19 10.92 7.23 -7.79
C SER A 19 11.01 6.96 -9.30
N CYS A 20 11.04 8.03 -10.09
CA CYS A 20 11.71 8.05 -11.40
C CYS A 20 11.78 9.50 -11.95
N SER A 21 12.84 10.22 -11.61
CA SER A 21 13.40 11.27 -12.48
C SER A 21 14.85 11.57 -12.10
N LYS A 22 15.79 10.78 -12.60
CA LYS A 22 16.76 11.19 -13.64
C LYS A 22 17.83 10.12 -13.85
N GLU A 23 17.85 9.67 -15.08
CA GLU A 23 18.88 8.85 -15.70
C GLU A 23 20.17 9.66 -15.90
N ASN A 24 21.28 8.92 -15.90
CA ASN A 24 22.67 9.33 -16.04
C ASN A 24 22.96 10.36 -17.14
N GLN A 25 23.89 11.27 -16.84
CA GLN A 25 25.00 11.53 -17.76
C GLN A 25 26.33 11.33 -17.02
N GLN A 26 27.01 10.25 -17.41
CA GLN A 26 28.39 9.98 -17.10
C GLN A 26 29.28 10.87 -17.97
N SER A 27 30.22 11.57 -17.35
CA SER A 27 31.45 12.04 -18.01
C SER A 27 32.62 11.90 -17.04
N ASN A 28 33.70 11.33 -17.57
CA ASN A 28 34.88 10.82 -16.91
C ASN A 28 35.71 11.89 -16.18
N ASN A 29 36.35 11.52 -15.07
CA ASN A 29 37.82 11.52 -15.00
C ASN A 29 38.38 10.92 -13.69
N SER A 30 39.27 9.94 -13.89
CA SER A 30 40.62 9.81 -13.31
C SER A 30 40.83 9.47 -11.82
N SER A 31 41.50 8.32 -11.66
CA SER A 31 42.65 8.02 -10.79
C SER A 31 42.46 7.86 -9.27
N GLY A 32 42.94 6.74 -8.74
CA GLY A 32 43.25 6.61 -7.30
C GLY A 32 43.31 5.17 -6.80
N ASP A 33 44.48 4.54 -6.97
CA ASP A 33 44.92 3.28 -6.36
C ASP A 33 44.86 3.34 -4.82
N GLY A 34 44.61 2.19 -4.15
CA GLY A 34 44.62 2.13 -2.68
C GLY A 34 44.00 0.87 -2.06
N LYS A 35 44.80 -0.20 -1.96
CA LYS A 35 44.60 -1.36 -1.06
C LYS A 35 44.36 -0.93 0.40
N ASN A 36 43.45 -1.63 1.09
CA ASN A 36 43.80 -2.35 2.32
C ASN A 36 42.70 -3.32 2.81
N GLU A 37 43.12 -4.56 3.07
CA GLU A 37 42.42 -5.55 3.89
C GLU A 37 42.32 -5.08 5.34
N SER A 38 41.24 -5.45 6.03
CA SER A 38 41.31 -6.02 7.39
C SER A 38 39.97 -6.61 7.81
N THR A 39 39.99 -7.91 8.01
CA THR A 39 38.99 -8.77 8.65
C THR A 39 38.81 -8.41 10.14
N SER A 40 37.57 -8.31 10.61
CA SER A 40 37.22 -8.85 11.92
C SER A 40 35.73 -9.14 12.04
N SER A 41 35.50 -10.40 12.41
CA SER A 41 34.27 -11.08 12.79
C SER A 41 33.47 -10.37 13.87
N ASN A 42 32.14 -10.36 13.71
CA ASN A 42 31.27 -10.61 14.85
C ASN A 42 29.97 -11.28 14.38
N GLU A 43 29.76 -12.49 14.85
CA GLU A 43 28.49 -13.21 14.80
C GLU A 43 27.47 -12.45 15.65
N ASN A 44 26.27 -12.20 15.10
CA ASN A 44 25.04 -12.53 15.83
C ASN A 44 23.77 -12.36 14.99
N LYS A 45 22.99 -13.44 15.02
CA LYS A 45 21.56 -13.58 14.71
C LYS A 45 21.12 -13.17 13.31
N GLU A 46 21.22 -14.16 12.42
CA GLU A 46 20.26 -14.36 11.35
C GLU A 46 18.83 -14.24 11.90
N SER A 47 18.19 -13.12 11.60
CA SER A 47 16.75 -13.04 11.51
C SER A 47 16.32 -14.11 10.50
N LYS A 48 15.56 -15.10 10.96
CA LYS A 48 14.95 -16.13 10.11
C LYS A 48 14.32 -15.43 8.91
N GLY A 49 14.95 -15.60 7.75
CA GLY A 49 14.43 -15.08 6.50
C GLY A 49 13.05 -15.66 6.29
N SER A 50 12.02 -14.82 6.42
CA SER A 50 10.66 -15.23 6.08
C SER A 50 10.65 -15.58 4.59
N SER A 51 10.35 -16.85 4.33
CA SER A 51 10.36 -17.47 3.01
C SER A 51 9.20 -16.91 2.17
N SER A 52 9.29 -16.96 0.84
CA SER A 52 8.15 -16.70 -0.05
C SER A 52 6.91 -17.55 0.32
N GLY A 53 7.12 -18.72 0.95
CA GLY A 53 6.05 -19.59 1.42
C GLY A 53 5.21 -19.04 2.58
N ASP A 54 5.75 -18.17 3.44
CA ASP A 54 4.98 -17.58 4.55
C ASP A 54 3.92 -16.59 4.05
N LEU A 55 4.18 -16.01 2.87
CA LEU A 55 3.44 -14.91 2.26
C LEU A 55 2.32 -15.39 1.34
N GLU A 56 2.60 -16.42 0.55
CA GLU A 56 1.55 -17.18 -0.14
C GLU A 56 0.58 -17.79 0.88
N ASN A 57 1.09 -18.27 2.02
CA ASN A 57 0.24 -18.81 3.08
C ASN A 57 -0.65 -17.72 3.73
N LEU A 58 -0.09 -16.53 4.00
CA LEU A 58 -0.84 -15.42 4.57
C LEU A 58 -1.93 -14.91 3.61
N SER A 59 -1.61 -14.71 2.34
CA SER A 59 -2.60 -14.29 1.35
C SER A 59 -3.67 -15.36 1.12
N ALA A 60 -3.30 -16.65 1.08
CA ALA A 60 -4.25 -17.76 0.92
C ALA A 60 -5.21 -17.90 2.12
N LYS A 61 -4.71 -17.75 3.35
CA LYS A 61 -5.56 -17.72 4.55
C LYS A 61 -6.46 -16.49 4.59
N GLY A 62 -5.91 -15.37 4.15
CA GLY A 62 -6.55 -14.07 4.16
C GLY A 62 -6.46 -13.39 5.52
N PHE A 63 -6.53 -12.07 5.52
CA PHE A 63 -6.47 -11.25 6.72
C PHE A 63 -7.33 -10.00 6.55
N GLU A 64 -7.65 -9.40 7.69
CA GLU A 64 -8.33 -8.12 7.77
C GLU A 64 -7.51 -7.15 8.61
N ILE A 65 -7.41 -5.90 8.14
CA ILE A 65 -6.74 -4.81 8.84
C ILE A 65 -7.64 -3.59 8.85
N THR A 66 -7.79 -2.95 10.01
CA THR A 66 -8.48 -1.67 10.14
C THR A 66 -7.48 -0.58 10.50
N TYR A 67 -7.58 0.54 9.80
CA TYR A 67 -6.78 1.74 10.00
C TYR A 67 -7.66 2.89 10.47
N LYS A 68 -7.09 3.71 11.36
CA LYS A 68 -7.52 5.09 11.56
C LYS A 68 -6.81 5.96 10.53
N ILE A 69 -7.57 6.85 9.89
CA ILE A 69 -7.08 7.90 9.00
C ILE A 69 -7.10 9.20 9.80
N SER A 70 -5.99 9.94 9.79
CA SER A 70 -5.90 11.26 10.43
C SER A 70 -5.01 12.23 9.63
N GLY A 71 -5.18 13.53 9.85
CA GLY A 71 -4.40 14.59 9.21
C GLY A 71 -5.31 15.59 8.51
N MET A 72 -5.16 15.76 7.20
CA MET A 72 -6.07 16.58 6.38
C MET A 72 -7.48 15.99 6.25
N MET A 73 -7.62 14.70 6.57
CA MET A 73 -8.88 13.97 6.59
C MET A 73 -8.88 13.07 7.82
N ASP A 74 -10.06 12.89 8.43
CA ASP A 74 -10.24 11.97 9.54
C ASP A 74 -11.24 10.90 9.15
N GLY A 75 -10.93 9.65 9.50
CA GLY A 75 -11.76 8.53 9.07
C GLY A 75 -11.24 7.18 9.50
N THR A 76 -11.81 6.16 8.87
CA THR A 76 -11.46 4.76 9.06
C THR A 76 -11.37 4.06 7.71
N SER A 77 -10.51 3.06 7.62
CA SER A 77 -10.42 2.16 6.48
C SER A 77 -10.32 0.74 6.99
N THR A 78 -11.17 -0.15 6.51
CA THR A 78 -11.01 -1.60 6.73
C THR A 78 -10.67 -2.24 5.40
N THR A 79 -9.58 -2.99 5.37
CA THR A 79 -9.12 -3.74 4.20
C THR A 79 -9.11 -5.22 4.52
N THR A 80 -9.74 -6.00 3.65
CA THR A 80 -9.81 -7.45 3.69
C THR A 80 -9.12 -8.00 2.46
N VAL A 81 -8.21 -8.96 2.65
CA VAL A 81 -7.43 -9.57 1.58
C VAL A 81 -7.57 -11.08 1.69
N LYS A 82 -7.79 -11.75 0.56
CA LYS A 82 -7.72 -13.21 0.44
C LYS A 82 -7.36 -13.61 -0.98
N ASN A 83 -6.40 -14.50 -1.13
CA ASN A 83 -5.79 -14.85 -2.41
C ASN A 83 -5.31 -13.56 -3.12
N LYS A 84 -5.66 -13.39 -4.40
CA LYS A 84 -5.38 -12.18 -5.20
C LYS A 84 -6.50 -11.14 -5.15
N ARG A 85 -7.45 -11.28 -4.22
CA ARG A 85 -8.64 -10.45 -4.13
C ARG A 85 -8.56 -9.55 -2.93
N PHE A 86 -9.01 -8.31 -3.09
CA PHE A 86 -9.11 -7.38 -1.98
C PHE A 86 -10.45 -6.66 -1.98
N LYS A 87 -10.82 -6.24 -0.78
CA LYS A 87 -11.89 -5.28 -0.54
C LYS A 87 -11.39 -4.24 0.44
N SER A 88 -11.65 -2.98 0.15
CA SER A 88 -11.44 -1.89 1.10
C SER A 88 -12.73 -1.12 1.29
N ALA A 89 -13.05 -0.79 2.53
CA ALA A 89 -14.18 0.06 2.90
C ALA A 89 -13.64 1.23 3.72
N MET A 90 -13.67 2.42 3.13
CA MET A 90 -13.20 3.66 3.72
C MET A 90 -14.37 4.56 4.03
N LYS A 91 -14.33 5.20 5.19
CA LYS A 91 -15.25 6.27 5.60
C LYS A 91 -14.43 7.42 6.14
N TYR A 92 -14.54 8.60 5.54
CA TYR A 92 -13.77 9.75 5.99
C TYR A 92 -14.52 11.06 5.77
N GLY A 93 -14.21 12.04 6.61
CA GLY A 93 -14.74 13.39 6.53
C GLY A 93 -13.78 14.32 5.80
N VAL A 94 -14.31 15.12 4.86
CA VAL A 94 -13.58 16.22 4.21
C VAL A 94 -14.47 17.44 4.14
N ALA A 95 -14.01 18.58 4.68
CA ALA A 95 -14.72 19.86 4.62
C ALA A 95 -16.22 19.79 5.04
N GLY A 96 -16.52 19.01 6.08
CA GLY A 96 -17.88 18.82 6.60
C GLY A 96 -18.75 17.83 5.82
N GLN A 97 -18.22 17.16 4.80
CA GLN A 97 -18.90 16.08 4.07
C GLN A 97 -18.31 14.72 4.47
N ASN A 98 -19.19 13.74 4.70
CA ASN A 98 -18.79 12.35 4.87
C ASN A 98 -18.76 11.67 3.51
N ILE A 99 -17.67 10.97 3.25
CA ILE A 99 -17.45 10.21 2.01
C ILE A 99 -17.25 8.75 2.39
N ASP A 100 -18.08 7.89 1.82
CA ASP A 100 -17.96 6.44 1.91
C ASP A 100 -17.42 5.92 0.57
N VAL A 101 -16.33 5.16 0.61
CA VAL A 101 -15.72 4.53 -0.56
C VAL A 101 -15.60 3.04 -0.30
N LYS A 102 -16.10 2.22 -1.22
CA LYS A 102 -15.83 0.78 -1.25
C LYS A 102 -15.09 0.44 -2.53
N THR A 103 -13.97 -0.23 -2.38
CA THR A 103 -13.14 -0.67 -3.51
C THR A 103 -13.02 -2.18 -3.47
N PHE A 104 -13.11 -2.81 -4.64
CA PHE A 104 -12.92 -4.24 -4.85
C PHE A 104 -11.94 -4.45 -5.98
N SER A 105 -11.13 -5.51 -5.90
CA SER A 105 -10.39 -6.03 -7.05
C SER A 105 -10.51 -7.53 -7.15
N ASP A 106 -10.68 -8.00 -8.38
CA ASP A 106 -10.64 -9.40 -8.76
C ASP A 106 -9.31 -9.80 -9.42
N GLY A 107 -8.34 -8.88 -9.50
CA GLY A 107 -7.03 -9.07 -10.12
C GLY A 107 -6.92 -8.57 -11.57
N ASP A 108 -8.04 -8.36 -12.26
CA ASP A 108 -8.08 -7.81 -13.61
C ASP A 108 -8.77 -6.44 -13.66
N TRP A 109 -9.69 -6.19 -12.73
CA TRP A 109 -10.47 -4.96 -12.64
C TRP A 109 -10.49 -4.43 -11.21
N ILE A 110 -10.46 -3.10 -11.09
CA ILE A 110 -10.78 -2.39 -9.86
C ILE A 110 -12.17 -1.80 -10.01
N TYR A 111 -13.01 -2.05 -9.01
CA TYR A 111 -14.37 -1.51 -8.89
C TYR A 111 -14.42 -0.58 -7.70
N THR A 112 -14.88 0.64 -7.91
CA THR A 112 -15.01 1.66 -6.87
C THR A 112 -16.47 2.11 -6.80
N ILE A 113 -17.04 2.03 -5.61
CA ILE A 113 -18.36 2.57 -5.26
C ILE A 113 -18.11 3.73 -4.31
N MET A 114 -18.50 4.94 -4.71
CA MET A 114 -18.32 6.15 -3.93
C MET A 114 -19.67 6.81 -3.65
N ASP A 115 -19.92 7.09 -2.37
CA ASP A 115 -21.07 7.84 -1.91
C ASP A 115 -20.58 9.11 -1.18
N MET A 116 -20.90 10.26 -1.75
CA MET A 116 -20.56 11.59 -1.20
C MET A 116 -21.82 12.30 -0.67
N GLY A 117 -22.86 11.54 -0.31
CA GLY A 117 -24.15 12.06 0.14
C GLY A 117 -25.03 12.54 -1.03
N MET A 118 -24.70 13.68 -1.63
CA MET A 118 -25.49 14.25 -2.75
C MET A 118 -25.18 13.62 -4.11
N MET A 119 -24.11 12.84 -4.20
CA MET A 119 -23.67 12.22 -5.44
C MET A 119 -23.17 10.81 -5.14
N LYS A 120 -23.60 9.86 -5.97
CA LYS A 120 -23.04 8.51 -6.02
C LYS A 120 -22.30 8.36 -7.34
N LYS A 121 -21.07 7.84 -7.27
CA LYS A 121 -20.27 7.55 -8.45
C LYS A 121 -19.69 6.15 -8.31
N ASN A 122 -20.01 5.31 -9.28
CA ASN A 122 -19.53 3.94 -9.34
C ASN A 122 -18.71 3.79 -10.60
N THR A 123 -17.47 3.37 -10.46
CA THR A 123 -16.54 3.24 -11.59
C THR A 123 -15.88 1.90 -11.59
N LYS A 124 -15.55 1.40 -12.77
CA LYS A 124 -14.65 0.27 -12.94
C LYS A 124 -13.51 0.64 -13.86
N MET A 125 -12.34 0.07 -13.63
CA MET A 125 -11.18 0.26 -14.49
C MET A 125 -10.43 -1.04 -14.65
N LYS A 126 -9.94 -1.30 -15.85
CA LYS A 126 -9.10 -2.46 -16.12
C LYS A 126 -7.69 -2.18 -15.60
N ILE A 127 -7.11 -3.14 -14.91
CA ILE A 127 -5.72 -3.06 -14.45
C ILE A 127 -4.83 -3.38 -15.67
N SER A 128 -4.05 -2.40 -16.13
CA SER A 128 -3.04 -2.63 -17.18
C SER A 128 -1.86 -3.44 -16.61
N GLU A 129 -1.07 -4.09 -17.46
CA GLU A 129 0.14 -4.80 -17.00
C GLU A 129 1.13 -3.86 -16.30
N GLU A 130 1.25 -2.63 -16.77
CA GLU A 130 2.05 -1.59 -16.10
C GLU A 130 1.49 -1.20 -14.74
N MET A 131 0.16 -1.22 -14.59
CA MET A 131 -0.50 -1.04 -13.31
C MET A 131 -0.33 -2.26 -12.42
N LYS A 132 -0.41 -3.50 -12.90
CA LYS A 132 -0.21 -4.68 -12.03
C LYS A 132 1.10 -4.63 -11.25
N ALA A 133 2.17 -4.10 -11.86
CA ALA A 133 3.47 -3.91 -11.24
C ALA A 133 3.60 -2.67 -10.33
N LYS A 134 2.66 -1.72 -10.40
CA LYS A 134 2.72 -0.40 -9.73
C LYS A 134 1.44 -0.04 -8.97
N ASP A 135 0.44 -0.91 -8.98
CA ASP A 135 -0.91 -0.68 -8.48
C ASP A 135 -0.85 -0.79 -6.96
N PRO A 136 -1.03 0.32 -6.24
CA PRO A 136 -0.95 0.35 -4.79
C PRO A 136 -2.20 -0.22 -4.10
N THR A 137 -3.26 -0.54 -4.86
CA THR A 137 -4.39 -1.35 -4.38
C THR A 137 -4.15 -2.85 -4.57
N ASN A 138 -3.32 -3.19 -5.55
CA ASN A 138 -2.60 -4.44 -5.63
C ASN A 138 -1.31 -4.30 -4.80
N ILE A 139 -1.43 -4.07 -3.48
CA ILE A 139 -0.36 -4.47 -2.58
C ILE A 139 -0.25 -5.97 -2.79
N ASP A 140 0.60 -6.35 -3.74
CA ASP A 140 1.10 -7.68 -3.84
C ASP A 140 1.95 -7.83 -2.59
N TYR A 141 1.30 -8.23 -1.50
CA TYR A 141 1.95 -8.51 -0.23
C TYR A 141 3.13 -9.47 -0.49
N GLY A 142 3.02 -10.31 -1.53
CA GLY A 142 4.04 -11.11 -2.23
C GLY A 142 5.34 -10.39 -2.58
N SER A 143 5.24 -9.23 -3.24
CA SER A 143 6.40 -8.43 -3.66
C SER A 143 6.73 -7.27 -2.73
N LEU A 144 5.91 -6.98 -1.71
CA LEU A 144 6.20 -5.89 -0.77
C LEU A 144 7.58 -6.05 -0.14
N LYS A 145 7.98 -7.27 0.26
CA LYS A 145 9.31 -7.53 0.81
C LYS A 145 10.43 -7.14 -0.17
N GLU A 146 10.27 -7.45 -1.45
CA GLU A 146 11.24 -7.10 -2.51
C GLU A 146 11.24 -5.58 -2.78
N GLN A 147 10.08 -4.93 -2.70
CA GLN A 147 9.97 -3.49 -2.82
C GLN A 147 10.63 -2.77 -1.64
N LEU A 148 10.42 -3.26 -0.41
CA LEU A 148 11.03 -2.74 0.82
C LEU A 148 12.56 -2.78 0.79
N ALA A 149 13.15 -3.76 0.08
CA ALA A 149 14.60 -3.84 -0.09
C ALA A 149 15.20 -2.63 -0.83
N LYS A 150 14.38 -1.86 -1.56
CA LYS A 150 14.79 -0.63 -2.26
C LYS A 150 14.78 0.59 -1.34
N TYR A 151 14.14 0.50 -0.18
CA TYR A 151 13.95 1.60 0.74
C TYR A 151 14.89 1.48 1.95
N LYS A 152 15.27 2.64 2.49
CA LYS A 152 16.14 2.70 3.66
C LYS A 152 15.33 2.39 4.92
N LYS A 153 15.70 1.35 5.66
CA LYS A 153 15.24 1.15 7.04
C LYS A 153 15.83 2.25 7.93
N ILE A 154 14.98 2.98 8.63
CA ILE A 154 15.35 4.14 9.46
C ILE A 154 15.06 3.95 10.95
N GLY A 155 14.38 2.86 11.34
CA GLY A 155 14.12 2.58 12.75
C GLY A 155 13.14 1.42 12.94
N THR A 156 12.60 1.34 14.15
CA THR A 156 11.54 0.41 14.54
C THR A 156 10.50 1.12 15.41
N GLU A 157 9.26 0.65 15.41
CA GLU A 157 8.22 1.06 16.37
C GLU A 157 7.28 -0.11 16.69
N THR A 158 6.48 0.04 17.75
CA THR A 158 5.44 -0.95 18.09
C THR A 158 4.06 -0.36 17.81
N ILE A 159 3.28 -1.03 16.98
CA ILE A 159 1.89 -0.66 16.64
C ILE A 159 1.02 -1.86 16.96
N ILE A 160 -0.09 -1.67 17.68
CA ILE A 160 -1.01 -2.74 18.11
C ILE A 160 -0.31 -3.98 18.71
N GLY A 161 0.77 -3.76 19.46
CA GLY A 161 1.57 -4.83 20.07
C GLY A 161 2.43 -5.64 19.10
N LYS A 162 2.60 -5.17 17.85
CA LYS A 162 3.48 -5.75 16.84
C LYS A 162 4.68 -4.84 16.59
N GLU A 163 5.88 -5.40 16.69
CA GLU A 163 7.12 -4.71 16.32
C GLU A 163 7.20 -4.57 14.79
N CYS A 164 7.44 -3.35 14.34
CA CYS A 164 7.50 -2.98 12.93
C CYS A 164 8.85 -2.36 12.59
N ASP A 165 9.34 -2.66 11.39
CA ASP A 165 10.46 -1.94 10.79
C ASP A 165 9.95 -0.68 10.09
N ILE A 166 10.61 0.46 10.29
CA ILE A 166 10.25 1.74 9.67
C ILE A 166 11.14 1.96 8.44
N TYR A 167 10.51 2.20 7.30
CA TYR A 167 11.17 2.50 6.03
C TYR A 167 10.88 3.93 5.58
N GLU A 168 11.91 4.62 5.10
CA GLU A 168 11.79 5.91 4.40
C GLU A 168 11.43 5.66 2.94
N MET A 169 10.21 6.04 2.56
CA MET A 169 9.68 5.82 1.21
C MET A 169 10.09 6.95 0.27
N SER A 170 10.10 8.17 0.81
CA SER A 170 10.58 9.40 0.18
C SER A 170 10.73 10.47 1.26
N PRO A 171 11.34 11.63 0.98
CA PRO A 171 11.41 12.72 1.95
C PRO A 171 10.02 13.09 2.47
N GLY A 172 9.80 12.95 3.78
CA GLY A 172 8.51 13.24 4.42
C GLY A 172 7.47 12.11 4.36
N ALA A 173 7.82 10.94 3.81
CA ALA A 173 6.95 9.76 3.79
C ALA A 173 7.63 8.52 4.40
N THR A 174 6.95 7.89 5.36
CA THR A 174 7.44 6.70 6.05
C THR A 174 6.39 5.60 6.07
N MET A 175 6.84 4.35 6.10
CA MET A 175 5.98 3.18 6.24
C MET A 175 6.54 2.24 7.30
N SER A 176 5.69 1.79 8.22
CA SER A 176 6.04 0.87 9.30
C SER A 176 5.42 -0.48 9.00
N VAL A 177 6.25 -1.51 8.86
CA VAL A 177 5.86 -2.82 8.33
C VAL A 177 6.11 -3.92 9.34
N TYR A 178 5.06 -4.67 9.65
CA TYR A 178 5.14 -5.88 10.46
C TYR A 178 5.63 -7.06 9.62
N ASN A 179 6.64 -7.77 10.11
CA ASN A 179 7.24 -8.95 9.47
C ASN A 179 7.63 -8.76 7.99
N ASN A 180 7.95 -7.53 7.57
CA ASN A 180 8.24 -7.18 6.16
C ASN A 180 7.09 -7.52 5.18
N MET A 181 5.87 -7.65 5.68
CA MET A 181 4.72 -8.09 4.89
C MET A 181 3.52 -7.17 5.04
N ILE A 182 3.20 -6.68 6.25
CA ILE A 182 1.94 -5.98 6.48
C ILE A 182 2.23 -4.55 6.92
N PRO A 183 1.93 -3.53 6.09
CA PRO A 183 2.03 -2.14 6.51
C PRO A 183 1.06 -1.90 7.67
N LEU A 184 1.56 -1.52 8.84
CA LEU A 184 0.72 -1.14 9.98
C LEU A 184 0.62 0.37 10.13
N LYS A 185 1.50 1.13 9.47
CA LYS A 185 1.40 2.59 9.43
C LYS A 185 2.00 3.15 8.15
N ILE A 186 1.32 4.12 7.57
CA ILE A 186 1.82 4.92 6.46
C ILE A 186 1.62 6.38 6.85
N LYS A 187 2.72 7.13 6.87
CA LYS A 187 2.71 8.56 7.17
C LYS A 187 3.25 9.33 5.98
N THR A 188 2.53 10.37 5.59
CA THR A 188 2.97 11.39 4.63
C THR A 188 2.79 12.77 5.27
N GLU A 189 3.17 13.83 4.57
CA GLU A 189 3.04 15.21 5.08
C GLU A 189 1.60 15.59 5.47
N GLY A 190 0.60 15.10 4.74
CA GLY A 190 -0.81 15.47 4.94
C GLY A 190 -1.68 14.41 5.61
N MET A 191 -1.17 13.20 5.82
CA MET A 191 -2.01 12.08 6.26
C MET A 191 -1.22 11.03 7.02
N THR A 192 -1.88 10.40 7.99
CA THR A 192 -1.41 9.18 8.63
C THR A 192 -2.52 8.12 8.55
N LEU A 193 -2.16 6.95 8.05
CA LEU A 193 -2.89 5.70 8.21
C LEU A 193 -2.19 4.92 9.31
N GLU A 194 -2.87 4.62 10.40
CA GLU A 194 -2.30 3.81 11.48
C GLU A 194 -3.27 2.69 11.85
N ALA A 195 -2.76 1.46 11.86
CA ALA A 195 -3.55 0.27 12.12
C ALA A 195 -4.07 0.29 13.56
N THR A 196 -5.37 0.05 13.72
CA THR A 196 -6.05 -0.09 15.01
C THR A 196 -6.41 -1.55 15.29
N SER A 197 -6.51 -2.41 14.26
CA SER A 197 -6.66 -3.85 14.42
C SER A 197 -6.04 -4.61 13.25
N LEU A 198 -5.58 -5.84 13.52
CA LEU A 198 -5.12 -6.80 12.53
C LEU A 198 -5.61 -8.19 12.93
N ASN A 199 -6.37 -8.82 12.05
CA ASN A 199 -6.86 -10.19 12.20
C ASN A 199 -6.27 -11.07 11.09
N LEU A 200 -5.31 -11.92 11.44
CA LEU A 200 -4.62 -12.81 10.51
C LEU A 200 -5.37 -14.12 10.24
N ASP A 201 -6.41 -14.41 11.03
CA ASP A 201 -7.23 -15.63 10.95
C ASP A 201 -8.70 -15.28 10.66
N ALA A 202 -8.91 -14.23 9.86
CA ALA A 202 -10.24 -13.76 9.53
C ALA A 202 -10.99 -14.81 8.69
N ASN A 203 -12.20 -15.18 9.13
CA ASN A 203 -13.07 -16.08 8.36
C ASN A 203 -13.70 -15.32 7.18
N ILE A 204 -12.94 -15.16 6.10
CA ILE A 204 -13.33 -14.38 4.92
C ILE A 204 -13.95 -15.32 3.88
N SER A 205 -15.22 -15.09 3.53
CA SER A 205 -15.83 -15.71 2.36
C SER A 205 -15.35 -15.00 1.10
N GLU A 206 -15.01 -15.75 0.04
CA GLU A 206 -14.63 -15.13 -1.24
C GLU A 206 -15.76 -14.32 -1.87
N SER A 207 -17.02 -14.67 -1.57
CA SER A 207 -18.18 -13.90 -1.99
C SER A 207 -18.18 -12.47 -1.44
N ASP A 208 -17.61 -12.25 -0.26
CA ASP A 208 -17.61 -10.94 0.39
C ASP A 208 -16.65 -9.96 -0.28
N LEU A 209 -15.74 -10.48 -1.10
CA LEU A 209 -14.76 -9.76 -1.91
C LEU A 209 -15.26 -9.51 -3.34
N ASN A 210 -16.45 -9.99 -3.70
CA ASN A 210 -17.05 -9.68 -4.99
C ASN A 210 -17.57 -8.23 -5.02
N PRO A 211 -17.35 -7.49 -6.12
CA PRO A 211 -18.12 -6.27 -6.35
C PRO A 211 -19.63 -6.60 -6.44
N PRO A 212 -20.52 -5.74 -5.91
CA PRO A 212 -21.96 -5.93 -6.03
C PRO A 212 -22.44 -5.99 -7.49
N GLY A 213 -23.19 -7.03 -7.85
CA GLY A 213 -23.69 -7.25 -9.22
C GLY A 213 -24.91 -6.39 -9.60
N ASP A 214 -25.56 -5.77 -8.63
CA ASP A 214 -26.71 -4.87 -8.78
C ASP A 214 -26.31 -3.40 -9.00
N VAL A 215 -25.01 -3.10 -9.01
CA VAL A 215 -24.47 -1.77 -9.21
C VAL A 215 -24.05 -1.56 -10.66
N THR A 216 -24.49 -0.43 -11.26
CA THR A 216 -23.99 0.00 -12.58
C THR A 216 -22.69 0.78 -12.41
N TYR A 217 -21.68 0.43 -13.21
CA TYR A 217 -20.34 1.05 -13.19
C TYR A 217 -20.03 1.79 -14.48
N GLU A 218 -19.53 3.02 -14.35
CA GLU A 218 -18.89 3.76 -15.44
C GLU A 218 -17.48 3.23 -15.67
N GLU A 219 -17.15 2.88 -16.91
CA GLU A 219 -15.80 2.41 -17.23
C GLU A 219 -14.84 3.58 -17.43
N ILE A 220 -13.77 3.63 -16.63
CA ILE A 220 -12.68 4.58 -16.80
C ILE A 220 -11.65 3.96 -17.74
N LYS A 221 -11.41 4.63 -18.87
CA LYS A 221 -10.30 4.32 -19.77
C LYS A 221 -9.09 5.16 -19.38
N LEU A 222 -8.00 4.51 -18.97
CA LEU A 222 -6.72 5.18 -18.85
C LEU A 222 -6.19 5.41 -20.26
N GLY A 223 -5.94 6.67 -20.61
CA GLY A 223 -5.36 7.01 -21.91
C GLY A 223 -3.96 6.41 -22.05
N ASN A 224 -3.61 6.04 -23.28
CA ASN A 224 -2.25 5.66 -23.66
C ASN A 224 -1.26 6.81 -23.46
#